data_AF-A0AAE0RNG2-F1
#
_entry.id   AF-A0AAE0RNG2-F1
#
_cell.length_a   1.000
_cell.length_b   1.000
_cell.length_c   1.000
_cell.angle_alpha   90.00
_cell.angle_beta   90.00
_cell.angle_gamma   90.00
#
_symmetry.space_group_name_H-M   'P 1'
#
loop_
_entity.id
_entity.type
_entity.pdbx_description
1 polymer ?
#
loop_
_entity_poly.entity_id
_entity_poly.type
_entity_poly.pdbx_seq_one_letter_code
_entity_poly.pdbx_strand_id
1 'polypeptide(L)'
;MHSTGIGGNEMNDNWSKKGKFIQVYKCRDDSWKIADREFIGTHMDVATVTLPSRKVSYVVIGIKGKPTVPNDDFLKAAEEIYILSNSSIVQIIAKQRTDNPHIMMIECVEWNRVSSRISELKLLGYSVGPDSSVEFSLLDGQAITLQCSGNISMATNSKVKLTYHSYMDTAKQEVCLQVVNEFSQKDSSVYFGELQFKVMSDERDRRTFHHIIHGSLPLTLPQSNRNI
;
A
#
# COMPACT_ATOMS: atom_id res chain seq x y z
N MET A 1 58.47 23.28 21.10
CA MET A 1 58.45 22.86 19.69
C MET A 1 58.63 21.36 19.62
N HIS A 2 57.88 20.74 18.70
CA HIS A 2 57.83 19.32 18.32
C HIS A 2 57.10 18.34 19.25
N SER A 3 55.79 18.30 19.01
CA SER A 3 54.87 17.20 19.25
C SER A 3 55.26 15.96 18.42
N THR A 4 55.41 14.82 19.09
CA THR A 4 55.51 13.49 18.49
C THR A 4 54.12 12.97 18.14
N GLY A 5 53.95 12.54 16.89
CA GLY A 5 52.70 12.07 16.32
C GLY A 5 52.18 10.80 16.98
N ILE A 6 50.86 10.78 17.20
CA ILE A 6 50.11 9.61 17.65
C ILE A 6 49.93 8.69 16.44
N GLY A 7 50.40 7.45 16.60
CA GLY A 7 50.32 6.39 15.61
C GLY A 7 48.89 6.14 15.13
N GLY A 8 48.74 5.99 13.83
CA GLY A 8 47.52 5.50 13.21
C GLY A 8 47.26 4.08 13.72
N ASN A 9 46.10 3.90 14.35
CA ASN A 9 45.55 2.57 14.55
C ASN A 9 45.19 2.02 13.16
N GLU A 10 46.06 1.17 12.62
CA GLU A 10 45.73 0.23 11.56
C GLU A 10 44.65 -0.73 12.10
N MET A 11 43.40 -0.31 11.95
CA MET A 11 42.24 -1.05 12.38
C MET A 11 41.95 -2.16 11.37
N ASN A 12 42.63 -3.29 11.54
CA ASN A 12 42.22 -4.65 11.18
C ASN A 12 41.35 -4.78 9.90
N ASP A 13 42.02 -4.66 8.76
CA ASP A 13 41.51 -4.71 7.38
C ASP A 13 40.90 -6.08 6.95
N ASN A 14 40.67 -7.00 7.89
CA ASN A 14 40.16 -8.34 7.62
C ASN A 14 38.64 -8.43 7.50
N TRP A 15 37.90 -7.37 7.84
CA TRP A 15 36.43 -7.34 7.80
C TRP A 15 35.85 -6.73 6.52
N SER A 16 36.65 -5.95 5.77
CA SER A 16 36.30 -5.45 4.44
C SER A 16 35.97 -6.59 3.45
N LYS A 17 36.43 -7.81 3.75
CA LYS A 17 36.17 -9.04 2.97
C LYS A 17 34.88 -9.80 3.37
N LYS A 18 34.21 -9.49 4.48
CA LYS A 18 33.09 -10.31 5.03
C LYS A 18 31.68 -9.74 4.82
N GLY A 19 31.53 -8.53 4.29
CA GLY A 19 30.24 -7.90 4.04
C GLY A 19 30.26 -6.42 4.40
N LYS A 20 29.42 -5.65 3.73
CA LYS A 20 29.18 -4.23 4.01
C LYS A 20 27.93 -4.12 4.87
N PHE A 21 28.06 -3.43 6.00
CA PHE A 21 26.93 -3.12 6.86
C PHE A 21 26.62 -1.64 6.72
N ILE A 22 25.37 -1.32 6.37
CA ILE A 22 24.89 0.05 6.26
C ILE A 22 23.75 0.25 7.23
N GLN A 23 23.73 1.39 7.90
CA GLN A 23 22.56 1.88 8.61
C GLN A 23 21.93 2.95 7.75
N VAL A 24 20.63 2.85 7.59
CA VAL A 24 19.86 3.87 6.91
C VAL A 24 18.76 4.36 7.84
N TYR A 25 18.39 5.60 7.66
CA TYR A 25 17.33 6.22 8.45
C TYR A 25 16.41 7.04 7.56
N LYS A 26 15.17 7.17 8.02
CA LYS A 26 14.27 8.22 7.54
C LYS A 26 13.54 8.87 8.71
N CYS A 27 13.29 10.16 8.58
CA CYS A 27 12.28 10.87 9.37
C CYS A 27 10.95 10.78 8.60
N ARG A 28 9.82 10.88 9.31
CA ARG A 28 8.49 10.94 8.69
C ARG A 28 8.49 11.94 7.52
N ASP A 29 8.03 11.47 6.36
CA ASP A 29 7.96 12.17 5.06
C ASP A 29 9.30 12.54 4.38
N ASP A 30 10.44 12.07 4.90
CA ASP A 30 11.76 12.24 4.25
C ASP A 30 12.15 10.98 3.44
N SER A 31 12.98 11.16 2.41
CA SER A 31 13.64 10.04 1.73
C SER A 31 14.66 9.33 2.64
N TRP A 32 14.87 8.04 2.43
CA TRP A 32 15.94 7.29 3.10
C TRP A 32 17.31 7.93 2.88
N LYS A 33 18.11 7.94 3.94
CA LYS A 33 19.49 8.42 3.95
C LYS A 33 20.38 7.40 4.63
N ILE A 34 21.63 7.32 4.18
CA ILE A 34 22.66 6.56 4.89
C ILE A 34 23.03 7.34 6.15
N ALA A 35 23.07 6.65 7.27
CA ALA A 35 23.46 7.23 8.53
C ALA A 35 24.99 7.27 8.66
N ASP A 36 25.51 8.39 9.17
CA ASP A 36 26.90 8.47 9.59
C ASP A 36 27.08 7.59 10.83
N ARG A 37 28.07 6.70 10.77
CA ARG A 37 28.30 5.67 11.78
C ARG A 37 29.59 5.95 12.55
N GLU A 38 29.47 5.99 13.88
CA GLU A 38 30.61 5.90 14.78
C GLU A 38 30.51 4.57 15.55
N PHE A 39 31.53 3.72 15.43
CA PHE A 39 31.63 2.52 16.24
C PHE A 39 32.20 2.89 17.60
N ILE A 40 31.41 2.69 18.66
CA ILE A 40 31.89 2.84 20.03
C ILE A 40 32.21 1.45 20.58
N GLY A 41 33.49 1.10 20.61
CA GLY A 41 34.01 -0.05 21.34
C GLY A 41 34.32 -1.30 20.50
N THR A 42 34.96 -2.26 21.16
CA THR A 42 35.41 -3.56 20.62
C THR A 42 34.30 -4.62 20.58
N HIS A 43 33.11 -4.34 21.13
CA HIS A 43 31.96 -5.24 21.12
C HIS A 43 31.02 -4.89 19.95
N MET A 44 30.94 -5.81 18.99
CA MET A 44 30.36 -5.61 17.64
C MET A 44 28.83 -5.60 17.57
N ASP A 45 28.13 -5.61 18.69
CA ASP A 45 26.66 -5.73 18.72
C ASP A 45 25.94 -4.39 18.96
N VAL A 46 26.69 -3.33 19.26
CA VAL A 46 26.14 -1.99 19.52
C VAL A 46 26.71 -1.00 18.51
N ALA A 47 25.82 -0.32 17.79
CA ALA A 47 26.17 0.67 16.80
C ALA A 47 25.50 1.98 17.15
N THR A 48 26.28 3.04 17.35
CA THR A 48 25.74 4.37 17.59
C THR A 48 25.47 5.04 16.24
N VAL A 49 24.27 5.60 16.10
CA VAL A 49 23.84 6.32 14.91
C VAL A 49 23.63 7.77 15.29
N THR A 50 24.31 8.67 14.60
CA THR A 50 24.10 10.12 14.77
C THR A 50 22.94 10.55 13.88
N LEU A 51 21.84 10.97 14.50
CA LEU A 51 20.65 11.46 13.81
C LEU A 51 20.55 12.99 13.93
N PRO A 52 19.99 13.69 12.94
CA PRO A 52 19.81 15.15 13.03
C PRO A 52 18.96 15.56 14.26
N SER A 53 19.36 16.59 15.00
CA SER A 53 18.74 16.95 16.29
C SER A 53 17.35 17.60 16.23
N ARG A 54 16.80 17.85 15.03
CA ARG A 54 15.60 18.69 14.83
C ARG A 54 14.31 17.91 14.50
N LYS A 55 14.30 16.58 14.57
CA LYS A 55 13.10 15.79 14.28
C LYS A 55 12.68 14.94 15.47
N VAL A 56 11.40 14.62 15.51
CA VAL A 56 10.73 14.01 16.67
C VAL A 56 10.70 12.48 16.60
N SER A 57 10.82 11.90 15.40
CA SER A 57 10.73 10.44 15.20
C SER A 57 11.58 9.98 14.03
N TYR A 58 12.27 8.87 14.21
CA TYR A 58 13.12 8.24 13.20
C TYR A 58 12.82 6.75 13.09
N VAL A 59 12.90 6.25 11.86
CA VAL A 59 13.03 4.82 11.59
C VAL A 59 14.47 4.57 11.20
N VAL A 60 15.10 3.57 11.83
CA VAL A 60 16.48 3.17 11.55
C VAL A 60 16.48 1.68 11.20
N ILE A 61 17.10 1.34 10.07
CA ILE A 61 17.24 -0.04 9.61
C ILE A 61 18.73 -0.33 9.39
N GLY A 62 19.22 -1.40 10.01
CA GLY A 62 20.56 -1.94 9.77
C GLY A 62 20.51 -3.07 8.75
N ILE A 63 21.24 -2.94 7.64
CA ILE A 63 21.27 -3.93 6.56
C ILE A 63 22.71 -4.42 6.35
N LYS A 64 22.91 -5.74 6.39
CA LYS A 64 24.17 -6.40 6.03
C LYS A 64 24.07 -6.97 4.62
N GLY A 65 24.97 -6.56 3.73
CA GLY A 65 25.01 -7.02 2.35
C GLY A 65 26.43 -7.29 1.86
N LYS A 66 26.56 -7.61 0.57
CA LYS A 66 27.88 -7.78 -0.07
C LYS A 66 28.54 -6.41 -0.27
N PRO A 67 29.89 -6.30 -0.19
CA PRO A 67 30.58 -5.02 -0.41
C PRO A 67 30.35 -4.40 -1.78
N THR A 68 30.07 -5.23 -2.79
CA THR A 68 29.82 -4.83 -4.17
C THR A 68 28.45 -4.20 -4.40
N VAL A 69 27.53 -4.25 -3.43
CA VAL A 69 26.18 -3.70 -3.59
C VAL A 69 26.22 -2.17 -3.50
N PRO A 70 25.67 -1.46 -4.51
CA PRO A 70 25.53 0.00 -4.49
C PRO A 70 24.70 0.50 -3.30
N ASN A 71 25.02 1.69 -2.81
CA ASN A 71 24.28 2.34 -1.71
C ASN A 71 22.79 2.49 -2.01
N ASP A 72 22.43 2.82 -3.24
CA ASP A 72 21.03 3.02 -3.65
C ASP A 72 20.19 1.75 -3.48
N ASP A 73 20.78 0.57 -3.69
CA ASP A 73 20.07 -0.69 -3.52
C ASP A 73 19.80 -1.00 -2.03
N PHE A 74 20.64 -0.53 -1.12
CA PHE A 74 20.34 -0.60 0.32
C PHE A 74 19.19 0.35 0.70
N LEU A 75 19.10 1.53 0.08
CA LEU A 75 17.99 2.46 0.30
C LEU A 75 16.67 1.87 -0.22
N LYS A 76 16.69 1.21 -1.38
CA LYS A 76 15.54 0.45 -1.92
C LYS A 76 15.11 -0.65 -0.97
N ALA A 77 16.05 -1.49 -0.54
CA ALA A 77 15.78 -2.58 0.39
C ALA A 77 15.19 -2.08 1.71
N ALA A 78 15.66 -0.94 2.22
CA ALA A 78 15.10 -0.34 3.43
C ALA A 78 13.68 0.16 3.26
N GLU A 79 13.36 0.75 2.10
CA GLU A 79 11.98 1.13 1.77
C GLU A 79 11.08 -0.11 1.70
N GLU A 80 11.51 -1.18 1.03
CA GLU A 80 10.76 -2.44 0.99
C GLU A 80 10.56 -3.04 2.40
N ILE A 81 11.62 -3.12 3.21
CA ILE A 81 11.53 -3.60 4.60
C ILE A 81 10.54 -2.76 5.40
N TYR A 82 10.60 -1.43 5.25
CA TYR A 82 9.70 -0.53 5.94
C TYR A 82 8.25 -0.71 5.51
N ILE A 83 7.98 -0.80 4.19
CA ILE A 83 6.65 -1.05 3.66
C ILE A 83 6.13 -2.38 4.19
N LEU A 84 6.92 -3.45 4.11
CA LEU A 84 6.52 -4.77 4.59
C LEU A 84 6.26 -4.79 6.10
N SER A 85 7.05 -4.06 6.89
CA SER A 85 6.93 -4.06 8.35
C SER A 85 5.78 -3.19 8.87
N ASN A 86 5.32 -2.20 8.07
CA ASN A 86 4.32 -1.23 8.50
C ASN A 86 3.01 -1.30 7.68
N SER A 87 2.92 -2.23 6.73
CA SER A 87 1.71 -2.40 5.94
C SER A 87 0.74 -3.39 6.57
N SER A 88 -0.54 -3.16 6.32
CA SER A 88 -1.60 -4.13 6.55
C SER A 88 -1.90 -4.86 5.25
N ILE A 89 -2.13 -6.17 5.32
CA ILE A 89 -2.68 -6.94 4.20
C ILE A 89 -4.19 -6.71 4.18
N VAL A 90 -4.71 -6.25 3.05
CA VAL A 90 -6.10 -5.83 2.89
C VAL A 90 -6.72 -6.40 1.62
N GLN A 91 -8.05 -6.34 1.53
CA GLN A 91 -8.83 -6.66 0.34
C GLN A 91 -9.92 -5.60 0.12
N ILE A 92 -10.34 -5.43 -1.14
CA ILE A 92 -11.53 -4.66 -1.50
C ILE A 92 -12.74 -5.58 -1.49
N ILE A 93 -13.80 -5.17 -0.80
CA ILE A 93 -15.13 -5.75 -0.86
C ILE A 93 -16.02 -4.80 -1.66
N ALA A 94 -16.73 -5.34 -2.65
CA ALA A 94 -17.74 -4.61 -3.41
C ALA A 94 -19.02 -5.43 -3.42
N LYS A 95 -20.04 -5.00 -2.67
CA LYS A 95 -21.32 -5.71 -2.56
C LYS A 95 -22.48 -4.80 -2.92
N GLN A 96 -23.40 -5.31 -3.73
CA GLN A 96 -24.60 -4.63 -4.19
C GLN A 96 -25.78 -4.98 -3.29
N ARG A 97 -26.70 -4.02 -3.11
CA ARG A 97 -27.95 -4.27 -2.41
C ARG A 97 -28.79 -5.30 -3.15
N THR A 98 -29.45 -6.17 -2.40
CA THR A 98 -30.32 -7.22 -2.96
C THR A 98 -31.61 -6.65 -3.54
N ASP A 99 -32.19 -5.64 -2.89
CA ASP A 99 -33.43 -4.99 -3.33
C ASP A 99 -33.20 -3.97 -4.46
N ASN A 100 -31.98 -3.41 -4.55
CA ASN A 100 -31.59 -2.51 -5.62
C ASN A 100 -30.11 -2.69 -6.01
N PRO A 101 -29.80 -3.54 -7.01
CA PRO A 101 -28.42 -3.79 -7.43
C PRO A 101 -27.67 -2.56 -7.97
N HIS A 102 -28.36 -1.45 -8.26
CA HIS A 102 -27.71 -0.18 -8.60
C HIS A 102 -27.01 0.47 -7.41
N ILE A 103 -27.29 0.07 -6.17
CA ILE A 103 -26.61 0.60 -4.99
C ILE A 103 -25.54 -0.39 -4.55
N MET A 104 -24.29 0.06 -4.44
CA MET A 104 -23.14 -0.76 -4.08
C MET A 104 -22.36 -0.15 -2.91
N MET A 105 -22.06 -0.97 -1.91
CA MET A 105 -21.10 -0.66 -0.87
C MET A 105 -19.72 -1.13 -1.30
N ILE A 106 -18.74 -0.22 -1.26
CA ILE A 106 -17.33 -0.51 -1.48
C ILE A 106 -16.60 -0.30 -0.17
N GLU A 107 -15.82 -1.28 0.27
CA GLU A 107 -14.99 -1.18 1.47
C GLU A 107 -13.60 -1.74 1.24
N CYS A 108 -12.60 -1.17 1.89
CA CYS A 108 -11.27 -1.76 2.04
C CYS A 108 -11.09 -2.20 3.48
N VAL A 109 -10.79 -3.48 3.68
CA VAL A 109 -10.68 -4.07 5.01
C VAL A 109 -9.45 -4.96 5.12
N GLU A 110 -8.95 -5.13 6.34
CA GLU A 110 -7.91 -6.11 6.65
C GLU A 110 -8.37 -7.53 6.27
N TRP A 111 -7.47 -8.32 5.69
CA TRP A 111 -7.78 -9.67 5.15
C TRP A 111 -8.49 -10.57 6.17
N ASN A 112 -8.07 -10.51 7.43
CA ASN A 112 -8.61 -11.32 8.53
C ASN A 112 -10.03 -10.89 8.96
N ARG A 113 -10.54 -9.74 8.49
CA ARG A 113 -11.89 -9.23 8.77
C ARG A 113 -12.86 -9.38 7.59
N VAL A 114 -12.39 -9.87 6.44
CA VAL A 114 -13.21 -9.92 5.22
C VAL A 114 -14.46 -10.77 5.42
N SER A 115 -14.33 -11.97 5.99
CA SER A 115 -15.46 -12.88 6.16
C SER A 115 -16.51 -12.34 7.14
N SER A 116 -16.08 -11.73 8.25
CA SER A 116 -17.02 -11.09 9.19
C SER A 116 -17.71 -9.90 8.53
N ARG A 117 -16.96 -9.07 7.78
CA ARG A 117 -17.54 -7.89 7.16
C ARG A 117 -18.52 -8.21 6.05
N ILE A 118 -18.24 -9.22 5.23
CA ILE A 118 -19.21 -9.72 4.23
C ILE A 118 -20.49 -10.20 4.92
N SER A 119 -20.37 -10.86 6.07
CA SER A 119 -21.54 -11.32 6.84
C SER A 119 -22.37 -10.16 7.37
N GLU A 120 -21.72 -9.11 7.88
CA GLU A 120 -22.38 -7.87 8.31
C GLU A 120 -23.08 -7.15 7.14
N LEU A 121 -22.40 -7.02 6.00
CA LEU A 121 -22.97 -6.43 4.78
C LEU A 121 -24.21 -7.19 4.30
N LYS A 122 -24.18 -8.53 4.38
CA LYS A 122 -25.36 -9.36 4.08
C LYS A 122 -26.54 -9.05 5.00
N LEU A 123 -26.30 -8.84 6.30
CA LEU A 123 -27.35 -8.43 7.25
C LEU A 123 -27.91 -7.03 6.95
N LEU A 124 -27.08 -6.14 6.39
CA LEU A 124 -27.47 -4.81 5.93
C LEU A 124 -28.14 -4.81 4.54
N GLY A 125 -28.31 -5.97 3.92
CA GLY A 125 -28.96 -6.11 2.61
C GLY A 125 -28.02 -6.07 1.40
N TYR A 126 -26.70 -6.01 1.60
CA TYR A 126 -25.68 -6.06 0.53
C TYR A 126 -25.16 -7.49 0.39
N SER A 127 -25.91 -8.33 -0.33
CA SER A 127 -25.57 -9.76 -0.48
C SER A 127 -25.22 -10.20 -1.90
N VAL A 128 -25.31 -9.28 -2.88
CA VAL A 128 -25.05 -9.55 -4.30
C VAL A 128 -23.72 -8.92 -4.70
N GLY A 129 -23.16 -9.32 -5.85
CA GLY A 129 -21.93 -8.75 -6.41
C GLY A 129 -20.74 -9.71 -6.35
N PRO A 130 -19.56 -9.27 -6.82
CA PRO A 130 -18.38 -10.11 -6.94
C PRO A 130 -17.83 -10.57 -5.59
N ASP A 131 -16.95 -11.56 -5.63
CA ASP A 131 -16.07 -11.89 -4.51
C ASP A 131 -15.12 -10.72 -4.19
N SER A 132 -14.53 -10.76 -3.00
CA SER A 132 -13.51 -9.77 -2.62
C SER A 132 -12.29 -9.84 -3.53
N SER A 133 -11.55 -8.74 -3.64
CA SER A 133 -10.33 -8.70 -4.45
C SER A 133 -9.27 -9.67 -3.94
N VAL A 134 -8.21 -9.87 -4.72
CA VAL A 134 -6.96 -10.44 -4.20
C VAL A 134 -6.42 -9.59 -3.04
N GLU A 135 -5.62 -10.21 -2.19
CA GLU A 135 -4.90 -9.55 -1.10
C GLU A 135 -3.81 -8.61 -1.64
N PHE A 136 -3.65 -7.46 -1.00
CA PHE A 136 -2.55 -6.54 -1.27
C PHE A 136 -2.17 -5.75 -0.01
N SER A 137 -0.96 -5.17 0.00
CA SER A 137 -0.45 -4.41 1.13
C SER A 137 -0.77 -2.93 1.01
N LEU A 138 -1.24 -2.32 2.11
CA LEU A 138 -1.41 -0.87 2.26
C LEU A 138 -0.72 -0.36 3.52
N LEU A 139 -0.09 0.80 3.40
CA LEU A 139 0.33 1.60 4.55
C LEU A 139 -0.83 2.43 5.09
N ASP A 140 -0.75 2.76 6.38
CA ASP A 140 -1.68 3.69 7.01
C ASP A 140 -1.70 5.06 6.31
N GLY A 141 -2.90 5.58 6.05
CA GLY A 141 -3.13 6.82 5.33
C GLY A 141 -3.01 6.73 3.82
N GLN A 142 -2.70 5.57 3.24
CA GLN A 142 -2.68 5.41 1.78
C GLN A 142 -4.09 5.46 1.19
N ALA A 143 -4.16 6.01 -0.02
CA ALA A 143 -5.42 6.14 -0.73
C ALA A 143 -5.54 5.16 -1.90
N ILE A 144 -6.74 4.63 -2.04
CA ILE A 144 -7.17 3.72 -3.09
C ILE A 144 -8.15 4.49 -3.96
N THR A 145 -7.85 4.58 -5.26
CA THR A 145 -8.76 5.18 -6.24
C THR A 145 -9.49 4.06 -6.97
N LEU A 146 -10.82 4.12 -6.98
CA LEU A 146 -11.68 3.17 -7.67
C LEU A 146 -12.45 3.87 -8.79
N GLN A 147 -12.69 3.15 -9.88
CA GLN A 147 -13.50 3.62 -11.00
C GLN A 147 -14.20 2.44 -11.67
N CYS A 148 -15.35 2.68 -12.26
CA CYS A 148 -16.01 1.68 -13.08
C CYS A 148 -15.56 1.79 -14.55
N SER A 149 -15.51 0.65 -15.24
CA SER A 149 -15.24 0.56 -16.68
C SER A 149 -16.20 -0.42 -17.37
N GLY A 150 -16.29 -0.32 -18.69
CA GLY A 150 -17.22 -1.12 -19.49
C GLY A 150 -18.60 -0.47 -19.58
N ASN A 151 -19.66 -1.29 -19.51
CA ASN A 151 -21.04 -0.81 -19.66
C ASN A 151 -21.70 -0.39 -18.33
N ILE A 152 -20.94 -0.37 -17.23
CA ILE A 152 -21.39 0.08 -15.91
C ILE A 152 -20.54 1.28 -15.52
N SER A 153 -21.16 2.32 -14.99
CA SER A 153 -20.49 3.50 -14.45
C SER A 153 -21.06 3.91 -13.10
N MET A 154 -20.34 4.74 -12.35
CA MET A 154 -20.84 5.37 -11.13
C MET A 154 -21.60 6.66 -11.50
N ALA A 155 -22.82 6.83 -10.99
CA ALA A 155 -23.71 7.91 -11.40
C ALA A 155 -23.26 9.30 -10.93
N THR A 156 -22.75 9.40 -9.70
CA THR A 156 -22.44 10.70 -9.07
C THR A 156 -21.00 11.15 -9.29
N ASN A 157 -20.04 10.21 -9.24
CA ASN A 157 -18.62 10.48 -9.37
C ASN A 157 -17.97 9.41 -10.23
N SER A 158 -17.24 9.79 -11.27
CA SER A 158 -16.53 8.81 -12.13
C SER A 158 -15.43 8.04 -11.39
N LYS A 159 -14.98 8.55 -10.23
CA LYS A 159 -13.98 7.94 -9.37
C LYS A 159 -14.34 8.10 -7.90
N VAL A 160 -14.00 7.11 -7.09
CA VAL A 160 -14.06 7.14 -5.63
C VAL A 160 -12.67 7.03 -5.05
N LYS A 161 -12.39 7.77 -3.98
CA LYS A 161 -11.12 7.68 -3.24
C LYS A 161 -11.41 7.21 -1.82
N LEU A 162 -10.90 6.05 -1.45
CA LEU A 162 -10.93 5.53 -0.08
C LEU A 162 -9.55 5.76 0.55
N THR A 163 -9.51 6.28 1.77
CA THR A 163 -8.25 6.41 2.53
C THR A 163 -8.24 5.37 3.63
N TYR A 164 -7.25 4.47 3.57
CA TYR A 164 -7.11 3.39 4.52
C TYR A 164 -6.45 3.90 5.81
N HIS A 165 -7.10 3.64 6.94
CA HIS A 165 -6.52 3.83 8.26
C HIS A 165 -6.78 2.59 9.10
N SER A 166 -5.70 2.00 9.59
CA SER A 166 -5.69 0.92 10.55
C SER A 166 -6.52 1.35 11.75
N TYR A 167 -7.40 0.46 12.23
CA TYR A 167 -8.30 0.70 13.37
C TYR A 167 -9.40 1.75 13.16
N MET A 168 -9.56 2.33 11.96
CA MET A 168 -10.68 3.21 11.65
C MET A 168 -11.54 2.61 10.53
N ASP A 169 -12.86 2.67 10.70
CA ASP A 169 -13.83 2.23 9.69
C ASP A 169 -14.14 3.37 8.69
N THR A 170 -13.08 3.94 8.10
CA THR A 170 -13.15 5.11 7.21
C THR A 170 -13.01 4.76 5.73
N ALA A 171 -12.48 3.57 5.41
CA ALA A 171 -12.21 3.16 4.04
C ALA A 171 -13.42 2.50 3.39
N LYS A 172 -14.58 3.16 3.44
CA LYS A 172 -15.84 2.67 2.87
C LYS A 172 -16.65 3.79 2.22
N GLN A 173 -17.39 3.43 1.18
CA GLN A 173 -18.27 4.36 0.46
C GLN A 173 -19.41 3.61 -0.23
N GLU A 174 -20.62 4.12 -0.08
CA GLU A 174 -21.75 3.72 -0.92
C GLU A 174 -21.73 4.52 -2.23
N VAL A 175 -21.97 3.83 -3.34
CA VAL A 175 -22.08 4.42 -4.68
C VAL A 175 -23.35 3.96 -5.39
N CYS A 176 -23.86 4.81 -6.27
CA CYS A 176 -24.90 4.46 -7.22
C CYS A 176 -24.27 4.11 -8.57
N LEU A 177 -24.69 2.98 -9.14
CA LEU A 177 -24.27 2.44 -10.41
C LEU A 177 -25.35 2.67 -11.46
N GLN A 178 -24.92 2.93 -12.69
CA GLN A 178 -25.80 3.10 -13.83
C GLN A 178 -25.24 2.40 -15.06
N VAL A 179 -26.14 2.03 -15.96
CA VAL A 179 -25.80 1.43 -17.25
C VAL A 179 -25.40 2.55 -18.21
N VAL A 180 -24.28 2.38 -18.91
CA VAL A 180 -23.79 3.38 -19.86
C VAL A 180 -24.58 3.31 -21.18
N ASN A 181 -24.84 2.10 -21.66
CA ASN A 181 -25.60 1.83 -22.89
C ASN A 181 -26.59 0.67 -22.69
N GLU A 182 -27.85 1.02 -22.49
CA GLU A 182 -28.97 0.08 -22.30
C GLU A 182 -29.30 -0.77 -23.55
N PHE A 183 -28.81 -0.37 -24.72
CA PHE A 183 -29.04 -1.09 -25.98
C PHE A 183 -27.94 -2.09 -26.32
N SER A 184 -26.86 -2.12 -25.55
CA SER A 184 -25.81 -3.12 -25.68
C SER A 184 -26.19 -4.43 -24.97
N GLN A 185 -25.43 -5.51 -25.21
CA GLN A 185 -25.54 -6.78 -24.47
C GLN A 185 -26.95 -7.39 -24.47
N LYS A 186 -27.69 -7.26 -25.59
CA LYS A 186 -29.09 -7.70 -25.73
C LYS A 186 -29.29 -9.21 -25.54
N ASP A 187 -28.25 -10.01 -25.77
CA ASP A 187 -28.28 -11.47 -25.63
C ASP A 187 -28.00 -11.93 -24.19
N SER A 188 -27.89 -11.00 -23.23
CA SER A 188 -27.68 -11.28 -21.82
C SER A 188 -28.82 -10.74 -20.97
N SER A 189 -29.12 -11.41 -19.86
CA SER A 189 -30.03 -10.91 -18.82
C SER A 189 -29.40 -9.84 -17.92
N VAL A 190 -28.10 -9.58 -18.08
CA VAL A 190 -27.36 -8.59 -17.28
C VAL A 190 -26.51 -7.68 -18.17
N TYR A 191 -26.22 -6.49 -17.66
CA TYR A 191 -25.13 -5.65 -18.14
C TYR A 191 -23.85 -6.01 -17.41
N PHE A 192 -22.72 -6.01 -18.11
CA PHE A 192 -21.41 -6.29 -17.53
C PHE A 192 -20.53 -5.04 -17.47
N GLY A 193 -19.74 -4.95 -16.42
CA GLY A 193 -18.68 -3.95 -16.26
C GLY A 193 -17.64 -4.45 -15.27
N GLU A 194 -16.74 -3.54 -14.89
CA GLU A 194 -15.71 -3.84 -13.90
C GLU A 194 -15.57 -2.68 -12.92
N LEU A 195 -15.28 -2.99 -11.66
CA LEU A 195 -14.75 -2.04 -10.70
C LEU A 195 -13.23 -2.18 -10.70
N GLN A 196 -12.53 -1.20 -11.24
CA GLN A 196 -11.08 -1.13 -11.22
C GLN A 196 -10.62 -0.37 -9.99
N PHE A 197 -9.56 -0.84 -9.35
CA PHE A 197 -8.92 -0.15 -8.24
C PHE A 197 -7.42 0.03 -8.48
N LYS A 198 -6.91 1.17 -8.03
CA LYS A 198 -5.51 1.54 -8.10
C LYS A 198 -5.06 2.13 -6.76
N VAL A 199 -3.98 1.60 -6.21
CA VAL A 199 -3.28 2.23 -5.08
C VAL A 199 -2.30 3.25 -5.65
N MET A 200 -2.43 4.52 -5.25
CA MET A 200 -1.44 5.53 -5.59
C MET A 200 -0.52 5.72 -4.39
N SER A 201 0.80 5.65 -4.62
CA SER A 201 1.77 6.20 -3.69
C SER A 201 1.50 7.70 -3.51
N ASP A 202 1.69 8.25 -2.31
CA ASP A 202 1.47 9.68 -2.01
C ASP A 202 2.15 10.54 -3.09
N GLU A 203 1.39 11.45 -3.72
CA GLU A 203 1.86 12.32 -4.81
C GLU A 203 3.04 13.20 -4.39
N ARG A 204 3.24 13.39 -3.07
CA ARG A 204 4.37 14.13 -2.51
C ARG A 204 5.70 13.41 -2.62
N ASP A 205 5.70 12.10 -2.86
CA ASP A 205 6.92 11.29 -2.88
C ASP A 205 7.22 10.79 -4.31
N ARG A 206 7.62 11.74 -5.17
CA ARG A 206 8.03 11.51 -6.58
C ARG A 206 9.28 10.62 -6.73
N ARG A 207 9.83 10.09 -5.63
CA ARG A 207 11.09 9.33 -5.60
C ARG A 207 10.95 7.93 -5.01
N THR A 208 9.79 7.58 -4.44
CA THR A 208 9.51 6.21 -3.97
C THR A 208 9.11 5.31 -5.14
N PHE A 209 9.66 4.10 -5.14
CA PHE A 209 9.37 3.06 -6.11
C PHE A 209 7.86 2.82 -6.17
N HIS A 210 7.25 3.13 -7.31
CA HIS A 210 5.81 3.02 -7.52
C HIS A 210 5.39 1.56 -7.61
N HIS A 211 5.09 0.91 -6.49
CA HIS A 211 4.26 -0.29 -6.52
C HIS A 211 2.83 0.15 -6.84
N ILE A 212 2.53 0.26 -8.14
CA ILE A 212 1.17 0.46 -8.59
C ILE A 212 0.45 -0.88 -8.46
N ILE A 213 -0.31 -1.02 -7.39
CA ILE A 213 -1.26 -2.13 -7.27
C ILE A 213 -2.46 -1.77 -8.13
N HIS A 214 -2.77 -2.63 -9.09
CA HIS A 214 -3.96 -2.55 -9.93
C HIS A 214 -4.72 -3.87 -9.86
N GLY A 215 -6.03 -3.78 -9.72
CA GLY A 215 -6.90 -4.95 -9.82
C GLY A 215 -8.29 -4.57 -10.30
N SER A 216 -9.09 -5.58 -10.60
CA SER A 216 -10.47 -5.41 -11.02
C SER A 216 -11.38 -6.43 -10.36
N LEU A 217 -12.64 -6.03 -10.17
CA LEU A 217 -13.72 -6.90 -9.73
C LEU A 217 -14.83 -6.87 -10.79
N PRO A 218 -15.34 -8.02 -11.24
CA PRO A 218 -16.42 -8.05 -12.23
C PRO A 218 -17.72 -7.52 -11.61
N LEU A 219 -18.43 -6.67 -12.34
CA LEU A 219 -19.72 -6.11 -11.93
C LEU A 219 -20.82 -6.55 -12.88
N THR A 220 -22.02 -6.73 -12.32
CA THR A 220 -23.23 -6.97 -13.09
C THR A 220 -24.38 -6.07 -12.62
N LEU A 221 -25.22 -5.65 -13.56
CA LEU A 221 -26.51 -5.04 -13.26
C LEU A 221 -27.60 -5.79 -14.02
N PRO A 222 -28.76 -6.07 -13.41
CA PRO A 222 -29.85 -6.73 -14.12
C PRO A 222 -30.34 -5.85 -15.27
N GLN A 223 -30.68 -6.45 -16.40
CA GLN A 223 -31.51 -5.77 -17.39
C GLN A 223 -32.95 -5.84 -16.87
N SER A 224 -33.63 -4.69 -16.74
CA SER A 224 -35.07 -4.66 -16.47
C SER A 224 -35.74 -5.56 -17.52
N ASN A 225 -36.51 -6.56 -17.08
CA ASN A 225 -37.23 -7.47 -17.98
C ASN A 225 -37.92 -6.64 -19.06
N ARG A 226 -37.36 -6.65 -20.28
CA ARG A 226 -38.09 -6.26 -21.46
C ARG A 226 -39.13 -7.36 -21.60
N ASN A 227 -40.31 -7.15 -21.00
CA ASN A 227 -41.49 -7.93 -21.33
C ASN A 227 -41.64 -7.82 -22.85
N ILE A 228 -41.24 -8.88 -23.55
CA ILE A 228 -41.59 -9.13 -24.94
C ILE A 228 -43.02 -9.66 -24.94
#